data_AF-A0A095C5I5-F1
#
_entry.id   AF-A0A095C5I5-F1
#
_cell.length_a   1.000
_cell.length_b   1.000
_cell.length_c   1.000
_cell.angle_alpha   90.00
_cell.angle_beta   90.00
_cell.angle_gamma   90.00
#
_symmetry.space_group_name_H-M   'P 1'
#
loop_
_entity.id
_entity.type
_entity.pdbx_description
1 polymer ?
#
loop_
_entity_poly.entity_id
_entity_poly.type
_entity_poly.pdbx_seq_one_letter_code
_entity_poly.pdbx_strand_id
1 'polypeptide(L)'
;MIGLSWDLYDASKTESQRSVSQRKSALSKFPGVLETLAFSFTPTAFLTGPQFPMRHFQAFIDGSLRPVVHLRKSTFKHRFIYNAKFHRTLNRLVLGYFGVIVLSKWFAMYPADKMLTDEFQYEWSFFSRLLYMMIFGQLTLLRYVSIWLIAEGSCVLIGLGCTGFVHIRSKGSIQLPDFITNKDSDTVTRDGPVLKRRDSAVDWSLVENYIKSHAELYDPAQVIVREAPHTACANISLKRYIFATNTDDLVAGFNINTNRWLLDYVYKRLRFLGNKNLSQIISLLFLALWHGTYSGYYVNFGIELLVVTVEKDFLSILKNSKYNHFFYKTFTGRVISSVCGKLHIYFILSSPMVAFYLLKFHLWFPALKSIYFIGLWYVFWPLIRPTVKYLLPPLPKSQSEKSSQLSTTMNGDVTSVIDQLSSRKQQ
;
A
#
# COMPACT_ATOMS: atom_id res chain seq x y z
N MET A 1 -8.87 1.59 -18.25
CA MET A 1 -8.94 2.57 -19.37
C MET A 1 -8.76 4.03 -18.93
N ILE A 2 -9.40 4.50 -17.84
CA ILE A 2 -9.22 5.88 -17.35
C ILE A 2 -7.74 6.30 -17.22
N GLY A 3 -6.88 5.43 -16.66
CA GLY A 3 -5.43 5.71 -16.58
C GLY A 3 -4.75 5.89 -17.94
N LEU A 4 -5.07 5.05 -18.92
CA LEU A 4 -4.54 5.13 -20.29
C LEU A 4 -4.89 6.48 -20.94
N SER A 5 -6.13 6.94 -20.77
CA SER A 5 -6.57 8.23 -21.30
C SER A 5 -5.78 9.39 -20.70
N TRP A 6 -5.51 9.33 -19.40
CA TRP A 6 -4.66 10.32 -18.71
C TRP A 6 -3.20 10.25 -19.15
N ASP A 7 -2.66 9.05 -19.36
CA ASP A 7 -1.28 8.85 -19.82
C ASP A 7 -1.05 9.45 -21.21
N LEU A 8 -2.04 9.34 -22.10
CA LEU A 8 -2.04 9.98 -23.42
C LEU A 8 -2.14 11.50 -23.29
N TYR A 9 -3.04 12.00 -22.45
CA TYR A 9 -3.17 13.43 -22.20
C TYR A 9 -1.89 14.04 -21.63
N ASP A 10 -1.24 13.37 -20.67
CA ASP A 10 -0.03 13.90 -20.03
C ASP A 10 1.17 13.99 -21.00
N ALA A 11 1.16 13.21 -22.09
CA ALA A 11 2.16 13.31 -23.15
C ALA A 11 2.05 14.60 -23.97
N SER A 12 0.90 15.30 -23.97
CA SER A 12 0.75 16.61 -24.60
C SER A 12 1.52 17.73 -23.89
N LYS A 13 1.84 17.54 -22.60
CA LYS A 13 2.58 18.51 -21.78
C LYS A 13 4.08 18.38 -22.01
N THR A 14 4.83 19.46 -21.80
CA THR A 14 6.30 19.41 -21.83
C THR A 14 6.85 18.57 -20.68
N GLU A 15 8.00 17.92 -20.86
CA GLU A 15 8.56 17.00 -19.87
C GLU A 15 8.86 17.70 -18.53
N SER A 16 9.26 18.98 -18.56
CA SER A 16 9.53 19.79 -17.38
C SER A 16 8.28 20.02 -16.50
N GLN A 17 7.09 20.02 -17.09
CA GLN A 17 5.80 20.18 -16.42
C GLN A 17 5.22 18.86 -15.88
N ARG A 18 5.73 17.71 -16.34
CA ARG A 18 5.27 16.39 -15.90
C ARG A 18 5.86 16.04 -14.53
N SER A 19 5.00 15.55 -13.64
CA SER A 19 5.46 14.95 -12.38
C SER A 19 6.24 13.64 -12.64
N VAL A 20 6.96 13.17 -11.62
CA VAL A 20 7.77 11.95 -11.72
C VAL A 20 6.94 10.73 -12.15
N SER A 21 5.72 10.56 -11.63
CA SER A 21 4.85 9.44 -12.05
C SER A 21 4.37 9.60 -13.50
N GLN A 22 4.03 10.82 -13.90
CA GLN A 22 3.58 11.11 -15.26
C GLN A 22 4.67 10.90 -16.30
N ARG A 23 5.94 11.21 -15.99
CA ARG A 23 7.06 10.91 -16.89
C ARG A 23 7.22 9.41 -17.14
N LYS A 24 6.94 8.59 -16.13
CA LYS A 24 7.04 7.12 -16.22
C LYS A 24 5.87 6.49 -16.99
N SER A 25 4.67 7.08 -16.93
CA SER A 25 3.47 6.50 -17.53
C SER A 25 3.04 7.15 -18.85
N ALA A 26 3.48 8.38 -19.15
CA ALA A 26 3.02 9.12 -20.33
C ALA A 26 3.28 8.39 -21.65
N LEU A 27 2.27 8.44 -22.52
CA LEU A 27 2.24 7.76 -23.81
C LEU A 27 2.11 8.79 -24.95
N SER A 28 3.16 8.95 -25.75
CA SER A 28 3.15 9.90 -26.87
C SER A 28 2.28 9.46 -28.05
N LYS A 29 2.00 8.15 -28.15
CA LYS A 29 1.19 7.56 -29.22
C LYS A 29 0.17 6.60 -28.63
N PHE A 30 -0.98 6.50 -29.29
CA PHE A 30 -1.99 5.51 -28.95
C PHE A 30 -1.47 4.09 -29.29
N PRO A 31 -1.60 3.10 -28.39
CA PRO A 31 -1.07 1.74 -28.57
C PRO A 31 -1.80 0.90 -29.64
N GLY A 32 -2.89 1.41 -30.23
CA GLY A 32 -3.71 0.66 -31.18
C GLY A 32 -4.71 -0.27 -30.48
N VAL A 33 -5.68 -0.77 -31.24
CA VAL A 33 -6.85 -1.49 -30.69
C VAL A 33 -6.44 -2.83 -30.09
N LEU A 34 -5.65 -3.63 -30.81
CA LEU A 34 -5.23 -4.96 -30.35
C LEU A 34 -4.43 -4.89 -29.04
N GLU A 35 -3.45 -3.99 -28.97
CA GLU A 35 -2.64 -3.80 -27.76
C GLU A 35 -3.49 -3.32 -26.58
N THR A 36 -4.44 -2.40 -26.82
CA THR A 36 -5.37 -1.93 -25.79
C THR A 36 -6.26 -3.06 -25.26
N LEU A 37 -6.74 -3.95 -26.13
CA LEU A 37 -7.51 -5.13 -25.73
C LEU A 37 -6.64 -6.12 -24.96
N ALA A 38 -5.42 -6.40 -25.42
CA ALA A 38 -4.48 -7.29 -24.73
C ALA A 38 -4.14 -6.78 -23.31
N PHE A 39 -3.91 -5.47 -23.16
CA PHE A 39 -3.73 -4.83 -21.86
C PHE A 39 -4.99 -4.96 -20.97
N SER A 40 -6.17 -4.68 -21.52
CA SER A 40 -7.43 -4.70 -20.76
C SER A 40 -7.80 -6.10 -20.28
N PHE A 41 -7.52 -7.12 -21.09
CA PHE A 41 -7.83 -8.52 -20.83
C PHE A 41 -6.60 -9.36 -20.47
N THR A 42 -5.57 -8.74 -19.87
CA THR A 42 -4.41 -9.48 -19.37
C THR A 42 -4.86 -10.59 -18.40
N PRO A 43 -4.70 -11.89 -18.73
CA PRO A 43 -5.39 -12.99 -18.05
C PRO A 43 -5.13 -13.08 -16.55
N THR A 44 -3.95 -12.65 -16.11
CA THR A 44 -3.51 -12.70 -14.71
C THR A 44 -4.03 -11.55 -13.86
N ALA A 45 -4.60 -10.50 -14.47
CA ALA A 45 -4.97 -9.27 -13.78
C ALA A 45 -6.38 -8.74 -14.10
N PHE A 46 -7.05 -9.23 -15.16
CA PHE A 46 -8.30 -8.63 -15.64
C PHE A 46 -9.47 -8.73 -14.65
N LEU A 47 -9.52 -9.78 -13.80
CA LEU A 47 -10.64 -10.00 -12.87
C LEU A 47 -10.55 -9.13 -11.62
N THR A 48 -9.42 -9.17 -10.92
CA THR A 48 -9.29 -8.60 -9.56
C THR A 48 -8.10 -7.66 -9.41
N GLY A 49 -7.47 -7.28 -10.53
CA GLY A 49 -6.17 -6.63 -10.56
C GLY A 49 -5.04 -7.64 -10.41
N PRO A 50 -3.79 -7.18 -10.23
CA PRO A 50 -3.40 -5.82 -9.85
C PRO A 50 -3.50 -4.79 -10.97
N GLN A 51 -3.66 -3.51 -10.58
CA GLN A 51 -3.64 -2.39 -11.51
C GLN A 51 -2.19 -2.05 -11.90
N PHE A 52 -1.93 -1.76 -13.17
CA PHE A 52 -0.65 -1.23 -13.67
C PHE A 52 -0.86 -0.33 -14.89
N PRO A 53 0.06 0.62 -15.19
CA PRO A 53 -0.06 1.49 -16.36
C PRO A 53 0.28 0.75 -17.66
N MET A 54 -0.20 1.27 -18.79
CA MET A 54 0.04 0.69 -20.12
C MET A 54 1.55 0.64 -20.47
N ARG A 55 2.34 1.65 -20.08
CA ARG A 55 3.81 1.61 -20.24
C ARG A 55 4.47 0.40 -19.59
N HIS A 56 3.96 -0.02 -18.43
CA HIS A 56 4.48 -1.21 -17.73
C HIS A 56 4.14 -2.49 -18.49
N PHE A 57 2.96 -2.54 -19.10
CA PHE A 57 2.55 -3.64 -19.97
C PHE A 57 3.38 -3.69 -21.26
N GLN A 58 3.64 -2.55 -21.91
CA GLN A 58 4.55 -2.46 -23.06
C GLN A 58 5.95 -2.98 -22.72
N ALA A 59 6.52 -2.52 -21.61
CA ALA A 59 7.82 -2.99 -21.14
C ALA A 59 7.84 -4.50 -20.84
N PHE A 60 6.71 -5.07 -20.42
CA PHE A 60 6.56 -6.51 -20.23
C PHE A 60 6.57 -7.25 -21.57
N ILE A 61 5.83 -6.78 -22.57
CA ILE A 61 5.78 -7.38 -23.91
C ILE A 61 7.13 -7.26 -24.63
N ASP A 62 7.79 -6.10 -24.54
CA ASP A 62 9.10 -5.83 -25.14
C ASP A 62 10.24 -6.58 -24.43
N GLY A 63 9.98 -7.20 -23.28
CA GLY A 63 10.97 -7.89 -22.46
C GLY A 63 11.92 -6.98 -21.69
N SER A 64 11.78 -5.65 -21.80
CA SER A 64 12.66 -4.65 -21.19
C SER A 64 12.55 -4.57 -19.66
N LEU A 65 11.47 -5.10 -19.08
CA LEU A 65 11.34 -5.24 -17.62
C LEU A 65 12.39 -6.17 -16.98
N ARG A 66 12.98 -7.09 -17.76
CA ARG A 66 13.89 -8.10 -17.25
C ARG A 66 15.34 -7.78 -17.63
N PRO A 67 16.24 -7.69 -16.65
CA PRO A 67 17.65 -7.54 -16.95
C PRO A 67 18.15 -8.81 -17.65
N VAL A 68 18.73 -8.69 -18.84
CA VAL A 68 19.36 -9.79 -19.58
C VAL A 68 20.74 -10.06 -18.97
N VAL A 69 20.77 -10.46 -17.69
CA VAL A 69 22.02 -10.91 -17.07
C VAL A 69 22.08 -12.42 -17.22
N HIS A 70 22.96 -12.89 -18.10
CA HIS A 70 23.29 -14.30 -18.17
C HIS A 70 23.92 -14.73 -16.83
N LEU A 71 23.11 -15.31 -15.94
CA LEU A 71 23.59 -16.00 -14.75
C LEU A 71 24.41 -17.20 -15.22
N ARG A 72 25.71 -16.99 -15.47
CA ARG A 72 26.63 -17.92 -16.15
C ARG A 72 26.83 -19.28 -15.43
N LYS A 73 26.18 -19.51 -14.28
CA LYS A 73 26.15 -20.83 -13.62
C LYS A 73 24.73 -21.16 -13.14
N SER A 74 23.94 -21.84 -13.99
CA SER A 74 22.63 -22.39 -13.63
C SER A 74 22.80 -23.68 -12.80
N THR A 75 23.22 -23.55 -11.55
CA THR A 75 23.09 -24.65 -10.57
C THR A 75 21.63 -24.76 -10.11
N PHE A 76 21.15 -25.96 -9.76
CA PHE A 76 19.81 -26.18 -9.19
C PHE A 76 19.46 -25.19 -8.06
N LYS A 77 20.42 -24.91 -7.17
CA LYS A 77 20.27 -23.92 -6.09
C LYS A 77 19.99 -22.50 -6.61
N HIS A 78 20.62 -22.06 -7.70
CA HIS A 78 20.34 -20.75 -8.28
C HIS A 78 18.95 -20.67 -8.92
N ARG A 79 18.49 -21.76 -9.54
CA ARG A 79 17.18 -21.80 -10.21
C ARG A 79 15.99 -21.85 -9.26
N PHE A 80 16.12 -22.56 -8.12
CA PHE A 80 15.01 -22.80 -7.20
C PHE A 80 15.19 -22.15 -5.82
N ILE A 81 16.41 -22.06 -5.28
CA ILE A 81 16.66 -21.54 -3.92
C ILE A 81 17.00 -20.05 -3.92
N TYR A 82 17.62 -19.51 -4.97
CA TYR A 82 17.99 -18.08 -5.01
C TYR A 82 17.16 -17.25 -5.99
N ASN A 83 16.22 -17.88 -6.69
CA ASN A 83 15.38 -17.21 -7.67
C ASN A 83 14.24 -16.45 -6.97
N ALA A 84 14.38 -15.11 -6.92
CA ALA A 84 13.41 -14.22 -6.29
C ALA A 84 12.01 -14.33 -6.92
N LYS A 85 11.93 -14.52 -8.25
CA LYS A 85 10.67 -14.74 -8.96
C LYS A 85 10.00 -16.02 -8.46
N PHE A 86 10.73 -17.13 -8.42
CA PHE A 86 10.20 -18.43 -8.00
C PHE A 86 9.66 -18.39 -6.56
N HIS A 87 10.46 -17.89 -5.62
CA HIS A 87 10.04 -17.76 -4.22
C HIS A 87 8.79 -16.91 -4.05
N ARG A 88 8.75 -15.77 -4.73
CA ARG A 88 7.59 -14.89 -4.65
C ARG A 88 6.36 -15.55 -5.27
N THR A 89 6.46 -16.12 -6.47
CA THR A 89 5.35 -16.85 -7.10
C THR A 89 4.82 -17.94 -6.18
N LEU A 90 5.70 -18.82 -5.67
CA LEU A 90 5.29 -19.94 -4.82
C LEU A 90 4.64 -19.45 -3.53
N ASN A 91 5.27 -18.50 -2.82
CA ASN A 91 4.72 -17.95 -1.58
C ASN A 91 3.33 -17.35 -1.80
N ARG A 92 3.16 -16.56 -2.86
CA ARG A 92 1.89 -15.88 -3.17
C ARG A 92 0.79 -16.86 -3.57
N LEU A 93 1.06 -17.82 -4.45
CA LEU A 93 0.08 -18.82 -4.87
C LEU A 93 -0.31 -19.73 -3.70
N VAL A 94 0.67 -20.25 -2.95
CA VAL A 94 0.40 -21.16 -1.81
C VAL A 94 -0.45 -20.46 -0.75
N LEU A 95 -0.06 -19.25 -0.31
CA LEU A 95 -0.83 -18.50 0.68
C LEU A 95 -2.22 -18.09 0.15
N GLY A 96 -2.32 -17.77 -1.13
CA GLY A 96 -3.57 -17.43 -1.79
C GLY A 96 -4.56 -18.59 -1.79
N TYR A 97 -4.16 -19.74 -2.33
CA TYR A 97 -5.01 -20.94 -2.38
C TYR A 97 -5.33 -21.49 -0.98
N PHE A 98 -4.34 -21.54 -0.09
CA PHE A 98 -4.57 -21.92 1.31
C PHE A 98 -5.59 -21.00 1.97
N GLY A 99 -5.46 -19.69 1.76
CA GLY A 99 -6.40 -18.70 2.26
C GLY A 99 -7.82 -18.90 1.73
N VAL A 100 -8.01 -19.15 0.43
CA VAL A 100 -9.34 -19.44 -0.14
C VAL A 100 -9.99 -20.66 0.53
N ILE A 101 -9.25 -21.76 0.71
CA ILE A 101 -9.77 -23.00 1.30
C ILE A 101 -10.19 -22.76 2.75
N VAL A 102 -9.33 -22.13 3.56
CA VAL A 102 -9.61 -21.87 4.98
C VAL A 102 -10.77 -20.87 5.13
N LEU A 103 -10.73 -19.77 4.38
CA LEU A 103 -11.75 -18.71 4.46
C LEU A 103 -13.11 -19.20 3.97
N SER A 104 -13.17 -20.10 2.97
CA SER A 104 -14.44 -20.68 2.53
C SER A 104 -15.17 -21.40 3.67
N LYS A 105 -14.43 -22.10 4.55
CA LYS A 105 -15.03 -22.72 5.74
C LYS A 105 -15.44 -21.68 6.78
N TRP A 106 -14.61 -20.66 7.01
CA TRP A 106 -14.90 -19.62 7.99
C TRP A 106 -16.09 -18.75 7.60
N PHE A 107 -16.30 -18.47 6.31
CA PHE A 107 -17.50 -17.77 5.82
C PHE A 107 -18.78 -18.57 6.01
N ALA A 108 -18.71 -19.91 5.92
CA ALA A 108 -19.86 -20.76 6.24
C ALA A 108 -20.21 -20.71 7.74
N MET A 109 -19.21 -20.55 8.62
CA MET A 109 -19.43 -20.42 10.07
C MET A 109 -19.82 -18.99 10.50
N TYR A 110 -19.39 -17.97 9.75
CA TYR A 110 -19.68 -16.56 10.01
C TYR A 110 -20.46 -15.91 8.85
N PRO A 111 -21.69 -16.39 8.54
CA PRO A 111 -22.47 -15.87 7.43
C PRO A 111 -22.98 -14.45 7.71
N ALA A 112 -23.01 -13.62 6.67
CA ALA A 112 -23.50 -12.25 6.79
C ALA A 112 -24.96 -12.18 7.25
N ASP A 113 -25.78 -13.16 6.83
CA ASP A 113 -27.20 -13.22 7.11
C ASP A 113 -27.50 -13.38 8.60
N LYS A 114 -26.57 -13.92 9.40
CA LYS A 114 -26.73 -13.99 10.86
C LYS A 114 -26.90 -12.60 11.47
N MET A 115 -26.26 -11.56 10.91
CA MET A 115 -26.41 -10.18 11.40
C MET A 115 -27.80 -9.58 11.14
N LEU A 116 -28.60 -10.23 10.30
CA LEU A 116 -29.94 -9.81 9.91
C LEU A 116 -31.03 -10.52 10.71
N THR A 117 -30.71 -11.53 11.51
CA THR A 117 -31.71 -12.28 12.29
C THR A 117 -32.13 -11.52 13.55
N ASP A 118 -33.37 -11.74 13.98
CA ASP A 118 -33.90 -11.14 15.21
C ASP A 118 -33.13 -11.61 16.45
N GLU A 119 -32.74 -12.89 16.49
CA GLU A 119 -31.86 -13.45 17.54
C GLU A 119 -30.58 -12.63 17.67
N PHE A 120 -29.90 -12.34 16.55
CA PHE A 120 -28.68 -11.53 16.59
C PHE A 120 -28.99 -10.08 16.96
N GLN A 121 -30.09 -9.50 16.50
CA GLN A 121 -30.37 -8.08 16.73
C GLN A 121 -30.93 -7.77 18.11
N TYR A 122 -31.64 -8.69 18.76
CA TYR A 122 -32.37 -8.42 20.00
C TYR A 122 -31.96 -9.30 21.17
N GLU A 123 -31.53 -10.55 20.94
CA GLU A 123 -31.18 -11.48 22.02
C GLU A 123 -29.68 -11.45 22.36
N TRP A 124 -28.82 -11.28 21.35
CA TRP A 124 -27.38 -11.23 21.58
C TRP A 124 -26.97 -9.96 22.31
N SER A 125 -26.03 -10.12 23.26
CA SER A 125 -25.44 -8.99 23.96
C SER A 125 -24.77 -8.01 23.00
N PHE A 126 -24.69 -6.73 23.38
CA PHE A 126 -23.97 -5.71 22.61
C PHE A 126 -22.55 -6.14 22.24
N PHE A 127 -21.79 -6.68 23.20
CA PHE A 127 -20.40 -7.09 22.98
C PHE A 127 -20.29 -8.30 22.04
N SER A 128 -21.21 -9.25 22.13
CA SER A 128 -21.26 -10.40 21.23
C SER A 128 -21.52 -9.97 19.79
N ARG A 129 -22.46 -9.04 19.57
CA ARG A 129 -22.76 -8.48 18.24
C ARG A 129 -21.56 -7.73 17.66
N LEU A 130 -20.94 -6.86 18.46
CA LEU A 130 -19.77 -6.10 18.04
C LEU A 130 -18.59 -7.02 17.68
N LEU A 131 -18.30 -8.02 18.52
CA LEU A 131 -17.22 -8.99 18.27
C LEU A 131 -17.47 -9.78 16.98
N TYR A 132 -18.70 -10.22 16.74
CA TYR A 132 -19.08 -10.92 15.51
C TYR A 132 -18.81 -10.04 14.28
N MET A 133 -19.24 -8.77 14.31
CA MET A 133 -19.02 -7.82 13.22
C MET A 133 -17.52 -7.51 13.01
N MET A 134 -16.73 -7.43 14.08
CA MET A 134 -15.27 -7.28 13.98
C MET A 134 -14.63 -8.47 13.28
N ILE A 135 -14.97 -9.70 13.68
CA ILE A 135 -14.47 -10.92 13.05
C ILE A 135 -14.90 -10.97 11.58
N PHE A 136 -16.18 -10.72 11.30
CA PHE A 136 -16.72 -10.71 9.95
C PHE A 136 -16.02 -9.70 9.03
N GLY A 137 -15.74 -8.49 9.53
CA GLY A 137 -14.99 -7.47 8.78
C GLY A 137 -13.57 -7.94 8.41
N GLN A 138 -12.87 -8.61 9.34
CA GLN A 138 -11.55 -9.18 9.06
C GLN A 138 -11.61 -10.30 8.01
N LEU A 139 -12.56 -11.23 8.16
CA LEU A 139 -12.77 -12.32 7.19
C LEU A 139 -13.07 -11.77 5.79
N THR A 140 -13.90 -10.71 5.73
CA THR A 140 -14.24 -10.00 4.50
C THR A 140 -13.02 -9.43 3.81
N LEU A 141 -12.10 -8.80 4.52
CA LEU A 141 -10.86 -8.31 3.89
C LEU A 141 -9.91 -9.43 3.49
N LEU A 142 -9.77 -10.46 4.34
CA LEU A 142 -8.88 -11.59 4.07
C LEU A 142 -9.26 -12.34 2.78
N ARG A 143 -10.55 -12.39 2.41
CA ARG A 143 -10.98 -13.01 1.15
C ARG A 143 -10.39 -12.30 -0.07
N TYR A 144 -10.36 -10.96 -0.05
CA TYR A 144 -9.76 -10.14 -1.10
C TYR A 144 -8.25 -10.33 -1.11
N VAL A 145 -7.64 -10.36 0.07
CA VAL A 145 -6.21 -10.65 0.21
C VAL A 145 -5.86 -11.99 -0.44
N SER A 146 -6.61 -13.06 -0.18
CA SER A 146 -6.35 -14.38 -0.77
C SER A 146 -6.42 -14.36 -2.30
N ILE A 147 -7.44 -13.74 -2.88
CA ILE A 147 -7.59 -13.65 -4.34
C ILE A 147 -6.49 -12.77 -4.95
N TRP A 148 -6.14 -11.65 -4.32
CA TRP A 148 -5.04 -10.80 -4.78
C TRP A 148 -3.67 -11.47 -4.68
N LEU A 149 -3.45 -12.34 -3.69
CA LEU A 149 -2.23 -13.14 -3.62
C LEU A 149 -2.14 -14.10 -4.82
N ILE A 150 -3.26 -14.72 -5.22
CA ILE A 150 -3.29 -15.59 -6.40
C ILE A 150 -2.98 -14.78 -7.67
N ALA A 151 -3.66 -13.64 -7.86
CA ALA A 151 -3.44 -12.78 -9.01
C ALA A 151 -2.01 -12.21 -9.08
N GLU A 152 -1.46 -11.74 -7.94
CA GLU A 152 -0.06 -11.30 -7.83
C GLU A 152 0.90 -12.44 -8.17
N GLY A 153 0.68 -13.64 -7.62
CA GLY A 153 1.49 -14.83 -7.89
C GLY A 153 1.53 -15.18 -9.37
N SER A 154 0.38 -15.13 -10.05
CA SER A 154 0.24 -15.34 -11.49
C SER A 154 0.93 -14.26 -12.32
N CYS A 155 0.80 -12.98 -11.94
CA CYS A 155 1.53 -11.88 -12.59
C CYS A 155 3.04 -12.03 -12.46
N VAL A 156 3.53 -12.40 -11.28
CA VAL A 156 4.95 -12.67 -11.05
C VAL A 156 5.40 -13.87 -11.88
N LEU A 157 4.59 -14.95 -11.96
CA LEU A 157 4.91 -16.16 -12.72
C LEU A 157 5.18 -15.87 -14.20
N ILE A 158 4.36 -15.03 -14.85
CA ILE A 158 4.56 -14.67 -16.25
C ILE A 158 5.68 -13.63 -16.44
N GLY A 159 6.11 -12.93 -15.38
CA GLY A 159 7.15 -11.90 -15.43
C GLY A 159 6.62 -10.46 -15.43
N LEU A 160 5.31 -10.26 -15.43
CA LEU A 160 4.67 -8.94 -15.33
C LEU A 160 4.95 -8.25 -13.98
N GLY A 161 5.24 -9.04 -12.93
CA GLY A 161 5.63 -8.51 -11.62
C GLY A 161 7.04 -7.92 -11.53
N CYS A 162 7.88 -8.07 -12.57
CA CYS A 162 9.24 -7.50 -12.61
C CYS A 162 9.19 -5.98 -12.47
N THR A 163 10.17 -5.41 -11.78
CA THR A 163 10.22 -3.95 -11.54
C THR A 163 11.18 -3.22 -12.48
N GLY A 164 12.03 -3.93 -13.22
CA GLY A 164 13.14 -3.35 -13.97
C GLY A 164 14.34 -2.91 -13.11
N PHE A 165 14.31 -3.14 -11.79
CA PHE A 165 15.41 -2.78 -10.89
C PHE A 165 16.28 -3.99 -10.55
N VAL A 166 17.57 -3.74 -10.31
CA VAL A 166 18.55 -4.74 -9.89
C VAL A 166 19.32 -4.30 -8.65
N HIS A 167 19.68 -5.25 -7.81
CA HIS A 167 20.68 -5.08 -6.76
C HIS A 167 22.03 -5.55 -7.28
N ILE A 168 23.05 -4.74 -7.04
CA ILE A 168 24.43 -5.02 -7.48
C ILE A 168 25.30 -5.15 -6.24
N ARG A 169 26.09 -6.21 -6.17
CA ARG A 169 27.09 -6.42 -5.11
C ARG A 169 28.43 -6.74 -5.75
N SER A 170 29.45 -5.94 -5.46
CA SER A 170 30.84 -6.23 -5.80
C SER A 170 31.46 -7.20 -4.77
N LYS A 171 32.22 -8.18 -5.24
CA LYS A 171 33.13 -9.04 -4.47
C LYS A 171 34.55 -8.59 -4.79
N GLY A 172 35.18 -7.86 -3.87
CA GLY A 172 36.56 -7.39 -4.04
C GLY A 172 36.70 -5.88 -3.85
N SER A 173 37.79 -5.32 -4.35
CA SER A 173 38.20 -3.90 -4.23
C SER A 173 37.64 -2.97 -5.32
N ILE A 174 36.78 -3.46 -6.22
CA ILE A 174 36.18 -2.63 -7.28
C ILE A 174 35.18 -1.66 -6.64
N GLN A 175 35.54 -0.37 -6.60
CA GLN A 175 34.63 0.72 -6.25
C GLN A 175 33.68 0.96 -7.43
N LEU A 176 32.42 0.59 -7.24
CA LEU A 176 31.34 1.02 -8.13
C LEU A 176 31.00 2.50 -7.82
N PRO A 177 30.59 3.28 -8.83
CA PRO A 177 30.17 4.67 -8.64
C PRO A 177 29.07 4.81 -7.57
N ASP A 178 29.04 5.94 -6.85
CA ASP A 178 28.07 6.19 -5.77
C ASP A 178 26.61 6.11 -6.24
N PHE A 179 26.32 6.31 -7.54
CA PHE A 179 24.97 6.12 -8.11
C PHE A 179 24.55 4.64 -8.23
N ILE A 180 25.51 3.72 -8.12
CA ILE A 180 25.33 2.26 -8.13
C ILE A 180 25.44 1.67 -6.71
N THR A 181 26.33 2.21 -5.87
CA THR A 181 26.57 1.77 -4.50
C THR A 181 25.95 2.70 -3.47
N ASN A 182 24.71 2.42 -3.08
CA ASN A 182 24.19 2.98 -1.85
C ASN A 182 24.91 2.30 -0.66
N LYS A 183 25.70 3.05 0.12
CA LYS A 183 26.72 2.61 1.11
C LYS A 183 26.25 1.74 2.31
N ASP A 184 25.01 1.26 2.36
CA ASP A 184 24.43 0.56 3.54
C ASP A 184 24.38 -1.00 3.44
N SER A 185 25.17 -1.63 2.55
CA SER A 185 24.89 -2.98 2.04
C SER A 185 25.42 -4.21 2.83
N ASP A 186 25.80 -4.07 4.10
CA ASP A 186 26.68 -5.06 4.77
C ASP A 186 26.05 -6.03 5.78
N THR A 187 24.80 -6.49 5.63
CA THR A 187 24.44 -7.79 6.26
C THR A 187 23.70 -8.75 5.35
N VAL A 188 24.22 -9.98 5.38
CA VAL A 188 23.60 -11.23 4.98
C VAL A 188 22.35 -11.41 5.86
N THR A 189 21.25 -11.89 5.26
CA THR A 189 19.90 -12.09 5.87
C THR A 189 19.25 -10.84 6.47
N ARG A 190 18.21 -10.28 5.82
CA ARG A 190 17.57 -9.03 6.29
C ARG A 190 16.05 -9.03 6.07
N ASP A 191 15.30 -9.24 7.17
CA ASP A 191 13.83 -9.34 7.25
C ASP A 191 13.10 -7.97 7.38
N GLY A 192 13.63 -6.91 6.76
CA GLY A 192 13.21 -5.51 6.95
C GLY A 192 12.06 -4.97 6.07
N PRO A 193 11.36 -3.90 6.49
CA PRO A 193 10.21 -3.30 5.78
C PRO A 193 10.55 -2.70 4.41
N VAL A 194 9.60 -2.71 3.46
CA VAL A 194 9.74 -2.17 2.09
C VAL A 194 10.04 -0.68 2.02
N LEU A 195 9.43 0.16 2.86
CA LEU A 195 9.64 1.61 2.80
C LEU A 195 10.82 2.13 3.67
N LYS A 196 11.45 1.28 4.48
CA LYS A 196 12.78 1.61 5.07
C LYS A 196 13.92 1.30 4.09
N ARG A 197 13.59 0.77 2.90
CA ARG A 197 14.53 0.57 1.80
C ARG A 197 14.64 1.91 1.10
N ARG A 198 15.62 2.73 1.47
CA ARG A 198 16.19 3.69 0.53
C ARG A 198 17.08 2.85 -0.39
N ASP A 199 16.67 2.76 -1.64
CA ASP A 199 16.95 1.62 -2.51
C ASP A 199 18.44 1.50 -2.87
N SER A 200 19.05 0.36 -2.55
CA SER A 200 20.25 -0.14 -3.23
C SER A 200 19.90 -0.81 -4.56
N ALA A 201 18.62 -0.80 -4.94
CA ALA A 201 18.15 -1.29 -6.23
C ALA A 201 18.22 -0.14 -7.24
N VAL A 202 18.95 -0.36 -8.34
CA VAL A 202 19.18 0.65 -9.38
C VAL A 202 18.42 0.24 -10.62
N ASP A 203 17.94 1.22 -11.38
CA ASP A 203 17.27 0.99 -12.65
C ASP A 203 18.23 0.24 -13.60
N TRP A 204 17.78 -0.90 -14.13
CA TRP A 204 18.61 -1.73 -15.00
C TRP A 204 19.09 -0.95 -16.23
N SER A 205 18.27 -0.04 -16.78
CA SER A 205 18.66 0.74 -17.97
C SER A 205 19.89 1.62 -17.72
N LEU A 206 19.99 2.20 -16.52
CA LEU A 206 21.15 3.01 -16.11
C LEU A 206 22.39 2.14 -15.91
N VAL A 207 22.21 0.97 -15.30
CA VAL A 207 23.27 0.01 -15.02
C VAL A 207 23.80 -0.60 -16.31
N GLU A 208 22.93 -1.00 -17.24
CA GLU A 208 23.30 -1.65 -18.49
C GLU A 208 24.20 -0.76 -19.34
N ASN A 209 23.86 0.52 -19.46
CA ASN A 209 24.66 1.50 -20.19
C ASN A 209 26.04 1.70 -19.55
N TYR A 210 26.10 1.72 -18.21
CA TYR A 210 27.36 1.81 -17.49
C TYR A 210 28.23 0.55 -17.68
N ILE A 211 27.64 -0.65 -17.54
CA ILE A 211 28.34 -1.93 -17.73
C ILE A 211 28.87 -2.04 -19.17
N LYS A 212 28.07 -1.67 -20.17
CA LYS A 212 28.48 -1.69 -21.59
C LYS A 212 29.64 -0.74 -21.89
N SER A 213 29.71 0.41 -21.21
CA SER A 213 30.75 1.43 -21.43
C SER A 213 32.03 1.19 -20.63
N HIS A 214 32.01 0.25 -19.67
CA HIS A 214 33.12 -0.04 -18.76
C HIS A 214 33.37 -1.56 -18.67
N ALA A 215 33.30 -2.25 -19.83
CA ALA A 215 33.34 -3.70 -19.90
C ALA A 215 34.62 -4.29 -19.29
N GLU A 216 35.75 -3.56 -19.31
CA GLU A 216 37.00 -3.96 -18.67
C GLU A 216 36.96 -3.98 -17.13
N LEU A 217 36.02 -3.28 -16.50
CA LEU A 217 35.81 -3.29 -15.05
C LEU A 217 34.87 -4.41 -14.58
N TYR A 218 34.17 -5.08 -15.49
CA TYR A 218 33.17 -6.09 -15.16
C TYR A 218 33.76 -7.50 -15.31
N ASP A 219 34.39 -8.00 -14.25
CA ASP A 219 34.57 -9.45 -14.09
C ASP A 219 33.25 -10.07 -13.58
N PRO A 220 32.55 -10.92 -14.36
CA PRO A 220 31.31 -11.58 -13.93
C PRO A 220 31.48 -12.48 -12.70
N ALA A 221 32.72 -12.85 -12.34
CA ALA A 221 33.03 -13.56 -11.10
C ALA A 221 33.05 -12.64 -9.88
N GLN A 222 33.30 -11.34 -10.07
CA GLN A 222 33.44 -10.33 -9.03
C GLN A 222 32.14 -9.54 -8.80
N VAL A 223 31.30 -9.32 -9.81
CA VAL A 223 30.03 -8.57 -9.63
C VAL A 223 28.82 -9.51 -9.64
N ILE A 224 28.05 -9.50 -8.56
CA ILE A 224 26.80 -10.24 -8.43
C ILE A 224 25.62 -9.29 -8.65
N VAL A 225 24.89 -9.49 -9.75
CA VAL A 225 23.62 -8.81 -10.02
C VAL A 225 22.45 -9.72 -9.62
N ARG A 226 21.49 -9.19 -8.86
CA ARG A 226 20.25 -9.88 -8.48
C ARG A 226 19.05 -9.01 -8.84
N GLU A 227 18.03 -9.62 -9.45
CA GLU A 227 16.76 -8.92 -9.69
C GLU A 227 16.16 -8.40 -8.36
N ALA A 228 15.63 -7.18 -8.38
CA ALA A 228 14.87 -6.66 -7.26
C ALA A 228 13.59 -7.49 -7.04
N PRO A 229 12.99 -7.45 -5.83
CA PRO A 229 11.75 -8.16 -5.56
C PRO A 229 10.65 -7.75 -6.55
N HIS A 230 10.03 -8.75 -7.20
CA HIS A 230 9.01 -8.62 -8.25
C HIS A 230 7.70 -8.02 -7.71
N THR A 231 7.70 -6.71 -7.44
CA THR A 231 6.68 -5.98 -6.66
C THR A 231 5.83 -5.03 -7.50
N ALA A 232 6.05 -4.93 -8.82
CA ALA A 232 5.30 -4.00 -9.67
C ALA A 232 3.79 -4.29 -9.66
N CYS A 233 3.45 -5.56 -9.53
CA CYS A 233 2.09 -6.08 -9.44
C CYS A 233 1.65 -6.38 -7.99
N ALA A 234 2.26 -5.76 -6.98
CA ALA A 234 1.90 -6.02 -5.59
C ALA A 234 0.61 -5.28 -5.20
N ASN A 235 -0.45 -6.02 -4.86
CA ASN A 235 -1.68 -5.45 -4.30
C ASN A 235 -1.73 -5.50 -2.77
N ILE A 236 -0.96 -6.40 -2.14
CA ILE A 236 -0.98 -6.60 -0.69
C ILE A 236 0.41 -6.79 -0.10
N SER A 237 0.69 -6.05 0.98
CA SER A 237 1.83 -6.29 1.86
C SER A 237 1.36 -6.99 3.12
N LEU A 238 1.50 -8.32 3.17
CA LEU A 238 1.02 -9.15 4.29
C LEU A 238 1.58 -8.69 5.64
N LYS A 239 2.88 -8.41 5.70
CA LYS A 239 3.53 -7.93 6.93
C LYS A 239 2.89 -6.62 7.42
N ARG A 240 2.65 -5.66 6.53
CA ARG A 240 2.02 -4.39 6.93
C ARG A 240 0.58 -4.57 7.34
N TYR A 241 -0.17 -5.33 6.57
CA TYR A 241 -1.57 -5.59 6.84
C TYR A 241 -1.77 -6.29 8.20
N ILE A 242 -1.02 -7.37 8.44
CA ILE A 242 -1.12 -8.16 9.69
C ILE A 242 -0.66 -7.34 10.90
N PHE A 243 0.43 -6.58 10.77
CA PHE A 243 0.98 -5.79 11.88
C PHE A 243 0.55 -4.31 11.88
N ALA A 244 -0.47 -3.92 11.11
CA ALA A 244 -0.96 -2.55 11.09
C ALA A 244 -1.49 -2.17 12.47
N THR A 245 -1.07 -1.01 12.96
CA THR A 245 -1.47 -0.44 14.26
C THR A 245 -2.20 0.90 14.12
N ASN A 246 -2.33 1.41 12.90
CA ASN A 246 -3.02 2.64 12.55
C ASN A 246 -3.52 2.53 11.09
N THR A 247 -4.41 3.44 10.69
CA THR A 247 -5.02 3.45 9.35
C THR A 247 -4.01 3.68 8.23
N ASP A 248 -3.00 4.52 8.44
CA ASP A 248 -1.98 4.78 7.41
C ASP A 248 -1.18 3.50 7.10
N ASP A 249 -0.79 2.71 8.12
CA ASP A 249 -0.12 1.41 7.93
C ASP A 249 -1.04 0.39 7.22
N LEU A 250 -2.33 0.38 7.57
CA LEU A 250 -3.33 -0.49 6.96
C LEU A 250 -3.49 -0.17 5.47
N VAL A 251 -3.75 1.09 5.13
CA VAL A 251 -3.95 1.59 3.75
C VAL A 251 -2.66 1.44 2.93
N ALA A 252 -1.48 1.65 3.52
CA ALA A 252 -0.20 1.45 2.84
C ALA A 252 0.12 -0.03 2.57
N GLY A 253 -0.54 -0.95 3.27
CA GLY A 253 -0.41 -2.39 3.08
C GLY A 253 -1.47 -2.99 2.15
N PHE A 254 -2.64 -2.37 2.06
CA PHE A 254 -3.83 -2.90 1.40
C PHE A 254 -4.10 -2.22 0.05
N ASN A 255 -4.52 -2.98 -0.96
CA ASN A 255 -4.89 -2.50 -2.30
C ASN A 255 -3.88 -1.51 -2.92
N ILE A 256 -2.60 -1.83 -2.81
CA ILE A 256 -1.48 -0.89 -3.01
C ILE A 256 -1.51 -0.21 -4.39
N ASN A 257 -1.68 -0.98 -5.47
CA ASN A 257 -1.67 -0.40 -6.82
C ASN A 257 -2.92 0.43 -7.11
N THR A 258 -4.08 0.06 -6.57
CA THR A 258 -5.29 0.89 -6.68
C THR A 258 -5.14 2.19 -5.90
N ASN A 259 -4.56 2.15 -4.70
CA ASN A 259 -4.28 3.36 -3.92
C ASN A 259 -3.28 4.28 -4.64
N ARG A 260 -2.25 3.71 -5.27
CA ARG A 260 -1.32 4.47 -6.13
C ARG A 260 -2.05 5.07 -7.34
N TRP A 261 -2.91 4.28 -7.99
CA TRP A 261 -3.71 4.74 -9.12
C TRP A 261 -4.63 5.91 -8.72
N LEU A 262 -5.35 5.79 -7.60
CA LEU A 262 -6.20 6.85 -7.07
C LEU A 262 -5.38 8.12 -6.78
N LEU A 263 -4.19 7.96 -6.18
CA LEU A 263 -3.30 9.06 -5.88
C LEU A 263 -2.86 9.80 -7.15
N ASP A 264 -2.40 9.07 -8.17
CA ASP A 264 -1.82 9.64 -9.40
C ASP A 264 -2.87 10.16 -10.39
N TYR A 265 -4.00 9.47 -10.53
CA TYR A 265 -5.01 9.77 -11.55
C TYR A 265 -6.22 10.55 -11.02
N VAL A 266 -6.42 10.64 -9.71
CA VAL A 266 -7.54 11.38 -9.11
C VAL A 266 -7.04 12.44 -8.15
N TYR A 267 -6.45 12.06 -7.01
CA TYR A 267 -6.11 12.99 -5.93
C TYR A 267 -5.16 14.11 -6.37
N LYS A 268 -4.02 13.77 -6.99
CA LYS A 268 -3.03 14.77 -7.44
C LYS A 268 -3.58 15.69 -8.54
N ARG A 269 -4.59 15.24 -9.30
CA ARG A 269 -5.22 16.05 -10.35
C ARG A 269 -6.20 17.07 -9.76
N LEU A 270 -6.74 16.81 -8.57
CA LEU A 270 -7.59 17.74 -7.83
C LEU A 270 -6.81 18.86 -7.10
N ARG A 271 -5.49 18.98 -7.33
CA ARG A 271 -4.65 20.03 -6.71
C ARG A 271 -5.09 21.45 -7.07
N PHE A 272 -5.75 21.64 -8.21
CA PHE A 272 -6.27 22.96 -8.63
C PHE A 272 -7.31 23.53 -7.64
N LEU A 273 -7.92 22.69 -6.80
CA LEU A 273 -8.87 23.11 -5.77
C LEU A 273 -8.21 23.86 -4.60
N GLY A 274 -6.89 23.81 -4.46
CA GLY A 274 -6.15 24.48 -3.38
C GLY A 274 -6.42 23.91 -1.97
N ASN A 275 -7.25 22.89 -1.81
CA ASN A 275 -7.65 22.32 -0.52
C ASN A 275 -7.45 20.80 -0.47
N LYS A 276 -6.46 20.35 0.32
CA LYS A 276 -6.12 18.92 0.49
C LYS A 276 -7.28 18.08 1.00
N ASN A 277 -8.10 18.62 1.92
CA ASN A 277 -9.24 17.90 2.50
C ASN A 277 -10.34 17.73 1.45
N LEU A 278 -10.59 18.75 0.64
CA LEU A 278 -11.55 18.67 -0.46
C LEU A 278 -11.10 17.66 -1.52
N SER A 279 -9.81 17.66 -1.90
CA SER A 279 -9.26 16.65 -2.80
C SER A 279 -9.42 15.23 -2.25
N GLN A 280 -9.24 15.03 -0.94
CA GLN A 280 -9.42 13.74 -0.27
C GLN A 280 -10.89 13.29 -0.30
N ILE A 281 -11.82 14.19 0.04
CA ILE A 281 -13.27 13.93 0.02
C ILE A 281 -13.70 13.46 -1.38
N ILE A 282 -13.33 14.21 -2.41
CA ILE A 282 -13.70 13.87 -3.79
C ILE A 282 -13.04 12.56 -4.23
N SER A 283 -11.80 12.29 -3.81
CA SER A 283 -11.12 11.02 -4.14
C SER A 283 -11.81 9.80 -3.52
N LEU A 284 -12.25 9.90 -2.26
CA LEU A 284 -12.99 8.81 -1.60
C LEU A 284 -14.42 8.68 -2.13
N LEU A 285 -15.07 9.79 -2.49
CA LEU A 285 -16.37 9.76 -3.16
C LEU A 285 -16.27 9.10 -4.54
N PHE A 286 -15.22 9.41 -5.30
CA PHE A 286 -14.91 8.73 -6.55
C PHE A 286 -14.72 7.23 -6.31
N LEU A 287 -14.00 6.84 -5.26
CA LEU A 287 -13.78 5.43 -4.94
C LEU A 287 -15.09 4.71 -4.57
N ALA A 288 -15.98 5.36 -3.80
CA ALA A 288 -17.32 4.84 -3.53
C ALA A 288 -18.10 4.58 -4.83
N LEU A 289 -18.14 5.58 -5.72
CA LEU A 289 -18.81 5.46 -7.01
C LEU A 289 -18.16 4.39 -7.91
N TRP A 290 -16.83 4.26 -7.85
CA TRP A 290 -16.07 3.24 -8.59
C TRP A 290 -16.45 1.82 -8.18
N HIS A 291 -16.81 1.61 -6.90
CA HIS A 291 -17.36 0.35 -6.43
C HIS A 291 -18.82 0.15 -6.83
N GLY A 292 -19.61 1.23 -6.91
CA GLY A 292 -20.97 1.21 -7.47
C GLY A 292 -21.90 2.24 -6.84
N THR A 293 -23.20 2.13 -7.12
CA THR A 293 -24.23 3.08 -6.67
C THR A 293 -24.93 2.66 -5.36
N TYR A 294 -24.59 1.49 -4.80
CA TYR A 294 -25.16 1.02 -3.55
C TYR A 294 -24.72 1.87 -2.35
N SER A 295 -25.67 2.17 -1.45
CA SER A 295 -25.44 3.06 -0.29
C SER A 295 -24.35 2.57 0.66
N GLY A 296 -24.17 1.24 0.78
CA GLY A 296 -23.13 0.64 1.61
C GLY A 296 -21.71 1.08 1.25
N TYR A 297 -21.42 1.35 -0.03
CA TYR A 297 -20.11 1.86 -0.46
C TYR A 297 -19.87 3.27 0.07
N TYR A 298 -20.86 4.15 -0.03
CA TYR A 298 -20.75 5.53 0.47
C TYR A 298 -20.60 5.56 1.99
N VAL A 299 -21.30 4.68 2.72
CA VAL A 299 -21.14 4.53 4.17
C VAL A 299 -19.72 4.07 4.51
N ASN A 300 -19.20 3.05 3.81
CA ASN A 300 -17.84 2.55 4.02
C ASN A 300 -16.78 3.66 3.87
N PHE A 301 -16.75 4.33 2.72
CA PHE A 301 -15.73 5.36 2.44
C PHE A 301 -15.95 6.65 3.24
N GLY A 302 -17.21 6.95 3.62
CA GLY A 302 -17.52 8.05 4.53
C GLY A 302 -16.99 7.80 5.95
N ILE A 303 -17.18 6.59 6.49
CA ILE A 303 -16.60 6.20 7.78
C ILE A 303 -15.06 6.19 7.68
N GLU A 304 -14.50 5.66 6.60
CA GLU A 304 -13.03 5.68 6.36
C GLU A 304 -12.48 7.11 6.45
N LEU A 305 -13.12 8.07 5.78
CA LEU A 305 -12.72 9.48 5.82
C LEU A 305 -12.74 10.04 7.26
N LEU A 306 -13.81 9.77 8.00
CA LEU A 306 -13.94 10.23 9.40
C LEU A 306 -12.84 9.64 10.27
N VAL A 307 -12.63 8.32 10.20
CA VAL A 307 -11.63 7.61 11.01
C VAL A 307 -10.23 8.12 10.69
N VAL A 308 -9.85 8.20 9.41
CA VAL A 308 -8.52 8.65 8.99
C VAL A 308 -8.26 10.08 9.44
N THR A 309 -9.28 10.96 9.36
CA THR A 309 -9.15 12.36 9.79
C THR A 309 -8.94 12.47 11.30
N VAL A 310 -9.74 11.74 12.08
CA VAL A 310 -9.67 11.77 13.55
C VAL A 310 -8.39 11.11 14.05
N GLU A 311 -8.03 9.94 13.53
CA GLU A 311 -6.82 9.22 13.93
C GLU A 311 -5.55 10.04 13.64
N LYS A 312 -5.49 10.74 12.49
CA LYS A 312 -4.37 11.63 12.17
C LYS A 312 -4.22 12.79 13.16
N ASP A 313 -5.32 13.46 13.52
CA ASP A 313 -5.28 14.55 14.51
C ASP A 313 -4.92 14.01 15.90
N PHE A 314 -5.48 12.86 16.31
CA PHE A 314 -5.16 12.21 17.58
C PHE A 314 -3.66 11.83 17.67
N LEU A 315 -3.13 11.14 16.67
CA LEU A 315 -1.71 10.75 16.63
C LEU A 315 -0.78 11.97 16.59
N SER A 316 -1.20 13.04 15.91
CA SER A 316 -0.47 14.32 15.92
C SER A 316 -0.43 14.95 17.32
N ILE A 317 -1.55 14.97 18.04
CA ILE A 317 -1.61 15.44 19.43
C ILE A 317 -0.71 14.58 20.33
N LEU A 318 -0.81 13.26 20.22
CA LEU A 318 -0.01 12.32 21.00
C LEU A 318 1.49 12.49 20.77
N LYS A 319 1.92 12.59 19.51
CA LYS A 319 3.32 12.79 19.10
C LYS A 319 3.90 14.11 19.61
N ASN A 320 3.08 15.15 19.69
CA ASN A 320 3.49 16.48 20.17
C ASN A 320 3.30 16.67 21.69
N SER A 321 2.78 15.67 22.39
CA SER A 321 2.56 15.71 23.84
C SER A 321 3.81 15.39 24.66
N LYS A 322 3.80 15.75 25.94
CA LYS A 322 4.83 15.36 26.91
C LYS A 322 5.02 13.84 27.01
N TYR A 323 4.01 13.05 26.64
CA TYR A 323 4.04 11.59 26.70
C TYR A 323 4.62 10.92 25.44
N ASN A 324 5.05 11.68 24.43
CA ASN A 324 5.67 11.16 23.21
C ASN A 324 6.83 10.19 23.51
N HIS A 325 7.71 10.56 24.44
CA HIS A 325 8.84 9.69 24.82
C HIS A 325 8.36 8.35 25.41
N PHE A 326 7.35 8.38 26.26
CA PHE A 326 6.78 7.16 26.84
C PHE A 326 6.23 6.24 25.74
N PHE A 327 5.28 6.73 24.93
CA PHE A 327 4.58 5.89 23.95
C PHE A 327 5.46 5.43 22.78
N TYR A 328 6.41 6.25 22.32
CA TYR A 328 7.19 5.93 21.11
C TYR A 328 8.63 5.45 21.36
N LYS A 329 9.23 5.74 22.52
CA LYS A 329 10.64 5.37 22.80
C LYS A 329 10.78 4.23 23.81
N THR A 330 9.93 4.16 24.83
CA THR A 330 10.01 3.07 25.81
C THR A 330 9.51 1.74 25.22
N PHE A 331 9.97 0.61 25.74
CA PHE A 331 9.47 -0.70 25.31
C PHE A 331 7.99 -0.88 25.70
N THR A 332 7.67 -0.63 26.97
CA THR A 332 6.30 -0.75 27.50
C THR A 332 5.31 0.12 26.76
N GLY A 333 5.64 1.41 26.54
CA GLY A 333 4.77 2.30 25.79
C GLY A 333 4.54 1.85 24.35
N ARG A 334 5.59 1.35 23.66
CA ARG A 334 5.44 0.80 22.31
C ARG A 334 4.54 -0.44 22.26
N VAL A 335 4.64 -1.33 23.26
CA VAL A 335 3.76 -2.49 23.36
C VAL A 335 2.31 -2.04 23.57
N ILE A 336 2.05 -1.13 24.51
CA ILE A 336 0.72 -0.57 24.77
C ILE A 336 0.14 0.08 23.51
N SER A 337 0.89 0.99 22.88
CA SER A 337 0.45 1.65 21.64
C SER A 337 0.18 0.67 20.51
N SER A 338 0.99 -0.40 20.37
CA SER A 338 0.79 -1.40 19.33
C SER A 338 -0.46 -2.25 19.57
N VAL A 339 -0.69 -2.67 20.81
CA VAL A 339 -1.89 -3.46 21.17
C VAL A 339 -3.15 -2.61 21.04
N CYS A 340 -3.16 -1.40 21.60
CA CYS A 340 -4.29 -0.47 21.49
C CYS A 340 -4.57 -0.12 20.03
N GLY A 341 -3.54 0.20 19.25
CA GLY A 341 -3.66 0.48 17.82
C GLY A 341 -4.21 -0.72 17.04
N LYS A 342 -3.77 -1.95 17.37
CA LYS A 342 -4.28 -3.15 16.70
C LYS A 342 -5.75 -3.43 17.03
N LEU A 343 -6.15 -3.28 18.29
CA LEU A 343 -7.55 -3.41 18.70
C LEU A 343 -8.42 -2.35 18.05
N HIS A 344 -7.91 -1.12 17.95
CA HIS A 344 -8.56 -0.02 17.24
C HIS A 344 -8.75 -0.34 15.76
N ILE A 345 -7.73 -0.89 15.06
CA ILE A 345 -7.85 -1.36 13.67
C ILE A 345 -8.96 -2.41 13.51
N TYR A 346 -9.06 -3.38 14.43
CA TYR A 346 -10.14 -4.37 14.38
C TYR A 346 -11.51 -3.75 14.60
N PHE A 347 -11.60 -2.79 15.52
CA PHE A 347 -12.83 -2.08 15.82
C PHE A 347 -13.29 -1.24 14.62
N ILE A 348 -12.41 -0.41 14.03
CA ILE A 348 -12.79 0.51 12.94
C ILE A 348 -13.21 -0.23 11.68
N LEU A 349 -12.73 -1.45 11.46
CA LEU A 349 -13.09 -2.23 10.29
C LEU A 349 -14.45 -2.91 10.42
N SER A 350 -15.03 -2.99 11.62
CA SER A 350 -16.30 -3.71 11.86
C SER A 350 -17.49 -3.08 11.10
N SER A 351 -17.78 -1.81 11.36
CA SER A 351 -18.93 -1.11 10.79
C SER A 351 -18.82 -0.85 9.27
N PRO A 352 -17.70 -0.29 8.74
CA PRO A 352 -17.60 0.00 7.32
C PRO A 352 -17.60 -1.27 6.46
N MET A 353 -16.96 -2.36 6.90
CA MET A 353 -16.97 -3.63 6.15
C MET A 353 -18.34 -4.30 6.12
N VAL A 354 -19.12 -4.22 7.20
CA VAL A 354 -20.50 -4.74 7.19
C VAL A 354 -21.36 -3.96 6.19
N ALA A 355 -21.26 -2.63 6.19
CA ALA A 355 -21.97 -1.80 5.20
C ALA A 355 -21.51 -2.09 3.76
N PHE A 356 -20.20 -2.18 3.54
CA PHE A 356 -19.60 -2.51 2.25
C PHE A 356 -20.06 -3.88 1.73
N TYR A 357 -20.20 -4.87 2.62
CA TYR A 357 -20.60 -6.23 2.25
C TYR A 357 -22.10 -6.33 1.96
N LEU A 358 -22.94 -5.75 2.82
CA LEU A 358 -24.41 -5.87 2.72
C LEU A 358 -25.01 -4.98 1.63
N LEU A 359 -24.30 -3.95 1.16
CA LEU A 359 -24.61 -3.08 0.02
C LEU A 359 -25.88 -2.20 0.19
N LYS A 360 -27.05 -2.79 0.44
CA LYS A 360 -28.35 -2.12 0.42
C LYS A 360 -28.72 -1.55 1.78
N PHE A 361 -29.34 -0.36 1.78
CA PHE A 361 -29.76 0.35 3.01
C PHE A 361 -30.53 -0.54 3.99
N HIS A 362 -31.57 -1.23 3.53
CA HIS A 362 -32.39 -2.08 4.39
C HIS A 362 -31.65 -3.30 4.97
N LEU A 363 -30.45 -3.62 4.49
CA LEU A 363 -29.62 -4.72 5.01
C LEU A 363 -28.58 -4.19 5.99
N TRP A 364 -27.78 -3.20 5.60
CA TRP A 364 -26.72 -2.71 6.49
C TRP A 364 -27.25 -1.85 7.64
N PHE A 365 -28.37 -1.14 7.45
CA PHE A 365 -28.88 -0.22 8.47
C PHE A 365 -29.32 -0.96 9.75
N PRO A 366 -30.13 -2.05 9.70
CA PRO A 366 -30.44 -2.83 10.89
C PRO A 366 -29.20 -3.40 11.58
N ALA A 367 -28.24 -3.91 10.81
CA ALA A 367 -27.00 -4.47 11.35
C ALA A 367 -26.19 -3.41 12.13
N LEU A 368 -26.00 -2.20 11.58
CA LEU A 368 -25.32 -1.11 12.29
C LEU A 368 -26.15 -0.54 13.44
N LYS A 369 -27.48 -0.49 13.31
CA LYS A 369 -28.40 -0.08 14.39
C LYS A 369 -28.28 -1.00 15.60
N SER A 370 -28.10 -2.31 15.39
CA SER A 370 -27.94 -3.28 16.49
C SER A 370 -26.76 -2.94 17.41
N ILE A 371 -25.67 -2.39 16.87
CA ILE A 371 -24.51 -1.92 17.63
C ILE A 371 -24.54 -0.41 17.88
N TYR A 372 -25.74 0.21 17.86
CA TYR A 372 -25.97 1.63 18.12
C TYR A 372 -25.13 2.57 17.24
N PHE A 373 -24.82 2.16 16.01
CA PHE A 373 -23.93 2.89 15.11
C PHE A 373 -22.60 3.27 15.74
N ILE A 374 -22.05 2.42 16.63
CA ILE A 374 -20.85 2.77 17.39
C ILE A 374 -19.69 3.17 16.47
N GLY A 375 -19.57 2.65 15.25
CA GLY A 375 -18.56 3.08 14.27
C GLY A 375 -18.62 4.57 13.86
N LEU A 376 -19.73 5.27 14.08
CA LEU A 376 -19.89 6.71 13.82
C LEU A 376 -19.46 7.60 14.99
N TRP A 377 -18.96 7.03 16.10
CA TRP A 377 -18.55 7.80 17.28
C TRP A 377 -17.50 8.89 16.99
N TYR A 378 -16.70 8.71 15.93
CA TYR A 378 -15.71 9.69 15.46
C TYR A 378 -16.30 11.06 15.08
N VAL A 379 -17.61 11.14 14.78
CA VAL A 379 -18.30 12.41 14.54
C VAL A 379 -18.23 13.34 15.76
N PHE A 380 -18.14 12.78 16.97
CA PHE A 380 -18.02 13.56 18.21
C PHE A 380 -16.60 14.04 18.51
N TRP A 381 -15.61 13.75 17.64
CA TRP A 381 -14.23 14.19 17.83
C TRP A 381 -14.06 15.68 18.13
N PRO A 382 -14.76 16.63 17.45
CA PRO A 382 -14.64 18.05 17.76
C PRO A 382 -14.97 18.41 19.22
N LEU A 383 -15.89 17.66 19.85
CA LEU A 383 -16.27 17.84 21.26
C LEU A 383 -15.26 17.18 22.21
N ILE A 384 -14.69 16.04 21.82
CA ILE A 384 -13.74 15.26 22.63
C ILE A 384 -12.32 15.85 22.57
N ARG A 385 -11.96 16.47 21.44
CA ARG A 385 -10.62 16.98 21.14
C ARG A 385 -10.06 17.95 22.21
N PRO A 386 -10.80 18.93 22.76
CA PRO A 386 -10.30 19.81 23.81
C PRO A 386 -9.86 19.03 25.05
N THR A 387 -10.66 18.06 25.48
CA THR A 387 -10.36 17.17 26.61
C THR A 387 -9.11 16.35 26.34
N VAL A 388 -8.96 15.82 25.12
CA VAL A 388 -7.74 15.07 24.74
C VAL A 388 -6.50 15.96 24.79
N LYS A 389 -6.58 17.21 24.31
CA LYS A 389 -5.46 18.16 24.42
C LYS A 389 -5.12 18.55 25.85
N TYR A 390 -6.13 18.62 26.72
CA TYR A 390 -5.92 18.85 28.14
C TYR A 390 -5.20 17.66 28.80
N LEU A 391 -5.63 16.43 28.51
CA LEU A 391 -5.00 15.20 29.02
C LEU A 391 -3.62 14.92 28.42
N LEU A 392 -3.36 15.36 27.18
CA LEU A 392 -2.10 15.20 26.46
C LEU A 392 -1.46 16.59 26.22
N PRO A 393 -0.93 17.24 27.28
CA PRO A 393 -0.41 18.59 27.16
C PRO A 393 0.80 18.63 26.21
N PRO A 394 0.95 19.71 25.43
CA PRO A 394 2.04 19.85 24.46
C PRO A 394 3.41 19.94 25.15
N LEU A 395 4.46 19.54 24.42
CA LEU A 395 5.85 19.72 24.83
C LEU A 395 6.18 21.23 25.00
N PRO A 396 7.00 21.61 26.01
CA PRO A 396 7.49 22.99 26.15
C PRO A 396 8.24 23.44 24.88
N LYS A 397 8.04 24.70 24.44
CA LYS A 397 8.62 25.26 23.20
C LYS A 397 10.14 25.05 23.08
N SER A 398 10.89 25.10 24.18
CA SER A 398 12.35 24.87 24.19
C SER A 398 12.79 23.43 23.85
N GLN A 399 11.93 22.44 24.09
CA GLN A 399 12.17 21.04 23.70
C GLN A 399 11.53 20.69 22.35
N SER A 400 10.55 21.48 21.89
CA SER A 400 9.98 21.39 20.54
C SER A 400 11.00 21.71 19.46
N GLU A 401 11.89 22.70 19.66
CA GLU A 401 12.97 23.03 18.71
C GLU A 401 14.06 21.96 18.67
N LYS A 402 14.47 21.40 19.83
CA LYS A 402 15.41 20.27 19.87
C LYS A 402 14.82 18.98 19.30
N SER A 403 13.56 18.68 19.59
CA SER A 403 12.87 17.50 19.04
C SER A 403 12.51 17.66 17.57
N SER A 404 12.25 18.87 17.07
CA SER A 404 12.10 19.14 15.63
C SER A 404 13.45 19.04 14.92
N GLN A 405 14.57 19.51 15.48
CA GLN A 405 15.91 19.27 14.92
C GLN A 405 16.31 17.78 14.98
N LEU A 406 16.02 17.07 16.08
CA LEU A 406 16.32 15.64 16.25
C LEU A 406 15.37 14.73 15.43
N SER A 407 14.14 15.19 15.17
CA SER A 407 13.20 14.52 14.28
C SER A 407 13.35 14.93 12.82
N THR A 408 13.99 16.06 12.50
CA THR A 408 14.46 16.33 11.12
C THR A 408 15.62 15.40 10.76
N THR A 409 16.41 14.98 11.76
CA THR A 409 17.49 13.99 11.62
C THR A 409 17.03 12.53 11.75
N MET A 410 15.91 12.23 12.47
CA MET A 410 15.38 10.85 12.61
C MET A 410 14.06 10.54 11.86
N ASN A 411 13.25 11.53 11.48
CA ASN A 411 12.03 11.39 10.65
C ASN A 411 12.27 11.84 9.20
N GLY A 412 13.52 11.80 8.73
CA GLY A 412 13.82 11.86 7.30
C GLY A 412 13.13 10.74 6.50
N ASP A 413 12.53 9.75 7.16
CA ASP A 413 11.80 8.67 6.53
C ASP A 413 10.40 8.49 7.14
N VAL A 414 9.43 8.39 6.23
CA VAL A 414 8.04 7.87 6.36
C VAL A 414 6.91 8.89 6.49
N THR A 415 7.10 10.11 7.03
CA THR A 415 6.02 11.15 6.96
C THR A 415 6.11 12.06 5.73
N SER A 416 6.87 11.67 4.71
CA SER A 416 7.31 12.61 3.70
C SER A 416 6.95 12.30 2.24
N VAL A 417 6.35 11.17 1.91
CA VAL A 417 6.09 10.87 0.49
C VAL A 417 4.98 11.77 -0.10
N ILE A 418 4.09 12.32 0.73
CA ILE A 418 3.07 13.28 0.27
C ILE A 418 3.54 14.74 0.42
N ASP A 419 4.29 15.08 1.48
CA ASP A 419 4.72 16.47 1.72
C ASP A 419 6.12 16.82 1.13
N GLN A 420 7.13 15.92 1.13
CA GLN A 420 8.48 16.22 0.57
C GLN A 420 8.54 16.23 -0.97
N LEU A 421 7.54 15.71 -1.68
CA LEU A 421 7.46 15.84 -3.15
C LEU A 421 6.75 17.13 -3.62
N SER A 422 6.33 17.99 -2.69
CA SER A 422 5.66 19.27 -3.02
C SER A 422 6.43 20.52 -2.58
N SER A 423 7.38 20.41 -1.65
CA SER A 423 8.13 21.55 -1.11
C SER A 423 9.41 21.92 -1.88
N ARG A 424 9.80 21.16 -2.92
CA ARG A 424 10.88 21.54 -3.86
C ARG A 424 10.28 21.95 -5.21
N LYS A 425 9.67 23.14 -5.24
CA LYS A 425 9.51 24.07 -6.39
C LYS A 425 8.53 25.21 -6.05
N GLN A 426 8.67 25.77 -4.85
CA GLN A 426 8.33 27.17 -4.57
C GLN A 426 9.61 27.87 -4.15
N GLN A 427 10.50 27.98 -5.12
CA GLN A 427 11.52 29.01 -5.27
C GLN A 427 11.85 29.07 -6.75
#